data_AF-A0AA97NW02-F1
#
_entry.id   AF-A0AA97NW02-F1
#
_cell.length_a   1.000
_cell.length_b   1.000
_cell.length_c   1.000
_cell.angle_alpha   90.00
_cell.angle_beta   90.00
_cell.angle_gamma   90.00
#
_symmetry.space_group_name_H-M   'P 1'
#
loop_
_entity.id
_entity.type
_entity.pdbx_description
1 polymer ?
#
loop_
_entity_poly.entity_id
_entity_poly.type
_entity_poly.pdbx_seq_one_letter_code
_entity_poly.pdbx_strand_id
1 'polypeptide(L)'
;MQFISTFLALAATASAATLVPRQQAFFVKSFQAACIPHSVRCTYSFNITSDPAVFPEGSHCEITLNGPDKLPAVTQAPCDNSPFKFDVKPQDGGLYLAASQPINSRTNQDYCHKIPADQLVTDNNGAVQTQRYTGPADFQVSIFECDRK
;
A
#
# COMPACT_ATOMS: atom_id res chain seq x y z
N MET A 1 -11.90 74.42 12.43
CA MET A 1 -12.23 73.27 13.31
C MET A 1 -12.34 72.03 12.44
N GLN A 2 -11.55 71.01 12.78
CA GLN A 2 -11.56 69.66 12.19
C GLN A 2 -12.93 69.00 12.31
N PHE A 3 -13.26 68.12 11.36
CA PHE A 3 -13.86 66.84 11.70
C PHE A 3 -13.12 65.71 10.99
N ILE A 4 -12.79 64.70 11.79
CA ILE A 4 -11.91 63.56 11.56
C ILE A 4 -12.79 62.30 11.46
N SER A 5 -12.33 61.30 10.70
CA SER A 5 -12.71 59.87 10.73
C SER A 5 -14.09 59.52 10.14
N THR A 6 -14.32 58.33 9.55
CA THR A 6 -13.82 57.00 9.98
C THR A 6 -13.86 56.00 8.80
N PHE A 7 -12.81 55.19 8.71
CA PHE A 7 -12.74 53.96 7.92
C PHE A 7 -13.71 52.90 8.44
N LEU A 8 -14.31 52.07 7.56
CA LEU A 8 -14.50 50.61 7.68
C LEU A 8 -15.67 50.12 6.83
N ALA A 9 -15.40 49.23 5.87
CA ALA A 9 -16.31 48.13 5.56
C ALA A 9 -15.50 46.93 5.02
N LEU A 10 -15.62 45.83 5.74
CA LEU A 10 -14.87 44.58 5.66
C LEU A 10 -15.03 43.88 4.30
N ALA A 11 -13.91 43.57 3.65
CA ALA A 11 -13.87 42.52 2.64
C ALA A 11 -13.91 41.15 3.36
N ALA A 12 -15.09 40.55 3.45
CA ALA A 12 -15.24 39.17 3.86
C ALA A 12 -14.79 38.26 2.70
N THR A 13 -13.50 37.99 2.61
CA THR A 13 -13.00 36.86 1.83
C THR A 13 -13.39 35.59 2.58
N ALA A 14 -14.57 35.05 2.28
CA ALA A 14 -14.95 33.71 2.67
C ALA A 14 -13.98 32.76 1.97
N SER A 15 -12.91 32.34 2.65
CA SER A 15 -12.11 31.20 2.22
C SER A 15 -13.01 29.98 2.28
N ALA A 16 -13.62 29.64 1.14
CA ALA A 16 -14.21 28.34 0.91
C ALA A 16 -13.06 27.33 0.88
N ALA A 17 -12.59 26.94 2.07
CA ALA A 17 -11.82 25.73 2.21
C ALA A 17 -12.77 24.60 1.83
N THR A 18 -12.68 24.13 0.59
CA THR A 18 -13.27 22.85 0.20
C THR A 18 -12.76 21.82 1.18
N LEU A 19 -13.65 21.34 2.06
CA LEU A 19 -13.43 20.17 2.89
C LEU A 19 -13.24 19.00 1.93
N VAL A 20 -12.01 18.76 1.50
CA VAL A 20 -11.67 17.51 0.83
C VAL A 20 -11.87 16.45 1.90
N PRO A 21 -12.83 15.52 1.74
CA PRO A 21 -12.98 14.43 2.70
C PRO A 21 -11.62 13.74 2.80
N ARG A 22 -11.09 13.61 4.02
CA ARG A 22 -9.82 12.93 4.30
C ARG A 22 -9.89 11.56 3.66
N GLN A 23 -9.27 11.39 2.50
CA GLN A 23 -9.26 10.11 1.81
C GLN A 23 -8.55 9.11 2.71
N GLN A 24 -9.20 7.98 2.95
CA GLN A 24 -8.61 6.89 3.72
C GLN A 24 -7.35 6.43 2.98
N ALA A 25 -6.20 6.77 3.54
CA ALA A 25 -4.93 6.14 3.23
C ALA A 25 -4.77 4.94 4.17
N PHE A 26 -4.28 3.83 3.64
CA PHE A 26 -3.81 2.72 4.47
C PHE A 26 -2.30 2.64 4.37
N PHE A 27 -1.70 2.12 5.43
CA PHE A 27 -0.27 2.01 5.56
C PHE A 27 0.09 0.53 5.65
N VAL A 28 1.00 0.13 4.78
CA VAL A 28 1.68 -1.16 4.85
C VAL A 28 2.90 -0.98 5.74
N LYS A 29 3.09 -1.93 6.66
CA LYS A 29 4.18 -1.95 7.63
C LYS A 29 4.92 -3.26 7.55
N SER A 30 6.24 -3.20 7.73
CA SER A 30 7.11 -4.38 7.81
C SER A 30 6.99 -5.31 6.60
N PHE A 31 6.79 -4.73 5.40
CA PHE A 31 6.66 -5.48 4.16
C PHE A 31 7.92 -6.27 3.85
N GLN A 32 7.74 -7.57 3.66
CA GLN A 32 8.76 -8.52 3.29
C GLN A 32 8.22 -9.42 2.19
N ALA A 33 9.08 -9.67 1.20
CA ALA A 33 8.82 -10.66 0.17
C ALA A 33 10.13 -11.33 -0.21
N ALA A 34 10.18 -12.66 -0.14
CA ALA A 34 11.36 -13.42 -0.56
C ALA A 34 11.02 -14.84 -0.97
N CYS A 35 11.76 -15.35 -1.95
CA CYS A 35 11.86 -16.77 -2.22
C CYS A 35 12.97 -17.39 -1.38
N ILE A 36 12.70 -18.56 -0.79
CA ILE A 36 13.58 -19.21 0.17
C ILE A 36 14.66 -20.01 -0.59
N PRO A 37 15.96 -19.75 -0.39
CA PRO A 37 17.03 -20.52 -1.02
C PRO A 37 16.90 -22.01 -0.76
N HIS A 38 17.13 -22.82 -1.79
CA HIS A 38 16.99 -24.29 -1.76
C HIS A 38 15.59 -24.82 -1.41
N SER A 39 14.57 -23.96 -1.48
CA SER A 39 13.17 -24.30 -1.30
C SER A 39 12.37 -23.89 -2.52
N VAL A 40 11.26 -24.58 -2.77
CA VAL A 40 10.31 -24.22 -3.83
C VAL A 40 9.32 -23.14 -3.38
N ARG A 41 9.55 -22.51 -2.23
CA ARG A 41 8.58 -21.62 -1.57
C ARG A 41 9.03 -20.16 -1.59
N CYS A 42 8.06 -19.26 -1.74
CA CYS A 42 8.22 -17.83 -1.48
C CYS A 42 7.15 -17.35 -0.53
N THR A 43 7.47 -16.31 0.22
CA THR A 43 6.58 -15.72 1.22
C THR A 43 6.42 -14.23 0.95
N TYR A 44 5.20 -13.75 1.18
CA TYR A 44 4.89 -12.34 1.39
C TYR A 44 4.37 -12.17 2.81
N SER A 45 4.81 -11.15 3.52
CA SER A 45 4.36 -10.85 4.88
C SER A 45 4.39 -9.34 5.11
N PHE A 46 3.31 -8.79 5.68
CA PHE A 46 3.21 -7.39 6.07
C PHE A 46 2.04 -7.18 7.03
N ASN A 47 1.96 -6.00 7.62
CA ASN A 47 0.78 -5.54 8.35
C ASN A 47 0.12 -4.37 7.60
N ILE A 48 -1.21 -4.30 7.60
CA ILE A 48 -1.97 -3.17 7.06
C ILE A 48 -2.75 -2.45 8.14
N THR A 49 -2.66 -1.12 8.17
CA THR A 49 -3.33 -0.29 9.18
C THR A 49 -3.85 1.03 8.60
N SER A 50 -4.95 1.54 9.13
CA SER A 50 -5.47 2.88 8.75
C SER A 50 -4.70 4.02 9.42
N ASP A 51 -4.05 3.74 10.55
CA ASP A 51 -3.28 4.72 11.30
C ASP A 51 -2.19 4.01 12.11
N PRO A 52 -0.92 4.08 11.70
CA PRO A 52 0.18 3.41 12.40
C PRO A 52 0.50 4.04 13.77
N ALA A 53 0.04 5.26 14.07
CA ALA A 53 0.22 5.87 15.38
C ALA A 53 -0.81 5.36 16.40
N VAL A 54 -2.01 5.00 15.94
CA VAL A 54 -3.11 4.53 16.79
C VAL A 54 -3.19 2.99 16.83
N PHE A 55 -2.96 2.35 15.68
CA PHE A 55 -3.03 0.90 15.50
C PHE A 55 -1.72 0.39 14.86
N PRO A 56 -0.62 0.35 15.63
CA PRO A 56 0.71 0.05 15.09
C PRO A 56 0.83 -1.37 14.53
N GLU A 57 0.14 -2.34 15.13
CA GLU A 57 0.19 -3.74 14.69
C GLU A 57 -0.65 -4.00 13.43
N GLY A 58 -1.72 -3.24 13.21
CA GLY A 58 -2.62 -3.43 12.08
C GLY A 58 -3.20 -4.85 11.97
N SER A 59 -3.60 -5.22 10.75
CA SER A 59 -3.99 -6.58 10.38
C SER A 59 -2.83 -7.28 9.67
N HIS A 60 -2.46 -8.47 10.12
CA HIS A 60 -1.39 -9.24 9.51
C HIS A 60 -1.82 -9.88 8.19
N CYS A 61 -0.99 -9.81 7.17
CA CYS A 61 -1.23 -10.38 5.86
C CYS A 61 -0.03 -11.25 5.48
N GLU A 62 -0.22 -12.56 5.37
CA GLU A 62 0.85 -13.49 5.00
C GLU A 62 0.35 -14.54 3.99
N ILE A 63 1.22 -14.91 3.05
CA ILE A 63 1.01 -16.09 2.21
C ILE A 63 2.34 -16.73 1.80
N THR A 64 2.36 -18.06 1.77
CA THR A 64 3.45 -18.84 1.18
C THR A 64 2.97 -19.56 -0.09
N LEU A 65 3.69 -19.35 -1.19
CA LEU A 65 3.36 -19.89 -2.52
C LEU A 65 4.52 -20.70 -3.09
N ASN A 66 4.26 -21.48 -4.15
CA ASN A 66 5.32 -22.13 -4.90
C ASN A 66 5.93 -21.16 -5.93
N GLY A 67 7.25 -21.12 -6.05
CA GLY A 67 7.92 -20.31 -7.08
C GLY A 67 9.39 -20.01 -6.79
N PRO A 68 10.31 -20.99 -6.76
CA PRO A 68 11.67 -20.82 -6.21
C PRO A 68 12.44 -19.60 -6.72
N ASP A 69 12.23 -19.21 -7.99
CA ASP A 69 13.08 -18.24 -8.66
C ASP A 69 12.59 -16.80 -8.53
N LYS A 70 11.30 -16.57 -8.80
CA LYS A 70 10.70 -15.23 -8.84
C LYS A 70 9.50 -15.14 -7.93
N LEU A 71 9.35 -13.98 -7.31
CA LEU A 71 8.23 -13.66 -6.45
C LEU A 71 6.89 -13.83 -7.22
N PRO A 72 6.05 -14.82 -6.84
CA PRO A 72 4.91 -15.23 -7.64
C PRO A 72 3.70 -14.32 -7.44
N ALA A 73 2.79 -14.32 -8.41
CA ALA A 73 1.53 -13.61 -8.26
C ALA A 73 0.71 -14.15 -7.09
N VAL A 74 0.07 -13.25 -6.34
CA VAL A 74 -0.88 -13.55 -5.27
C VAL A 74 -2.27 -13.10 -5.73
N THR A 75 -3.30 -13.90 -5.46
CA THR A 75 -4.69 -13.55 -5.76
C THR A 75 -5.54 -13.75 -4.52
N GLN A 76 -6.11 -12.65 -4.03
CA GLN A 76 -7.13 -12.57 -3.00
C GLN A 76 -6.75 -13.30 -1.71
N ALA A 77 -5.48 -13.22 -1.32
CA ALA A 77 -4.99 -13.79 -0.07
C ALA A 77 -5.60 -13.03 1.12
N PRO A 78 -6.16 -13.72 2.11
CA PRO A 78 -6.78 -13.06 3.25
C PRO A 78 -5.73 -12.46 4.20
N CYS A 79 -6.13 -11.41 4.90
CA CYS A 79 -5.42 -10.92 6.08
C CYS A 79 -6.14 -11.37 7.37
N ASP A 80 -5.40 -11.57 8.44
CA ASP A 80 -5.90 -12.03 9.72
C ASP A 80 -6.82 -11.01 10.38
N ASN A 81 -7.93 -11.51 10.92
CA ASN A 81 -8.91 -10.74 11.69
C ASN A 81 -9.39 -9.46 10.99
N SER A 82 -9.46 -9.48 9.66
CA SER A 82 -9.65 -8.30 8.83
C SER A 82 -10.49 -8.58 7.59
N PRO A 83 -11.29 -7.63 7.10
CA PRO A 83 -11.96 -7.77 5.82
C PRO A 83 -11.00 -7.56 4.63
N PHE A 84 -9.75 -7.20 4.90
CA PHE A 84 -8.73 -7.04 3.86
C PHE A 84 -8.34 -8.37 3.21
N LYS A 85 -8.16 -8.29 1.91
CA LYS A 85 -7.44 -9.27 1.08
C LYS A 85 -6.34 -8.55 0.33
N PHE A 86 -5.35 -9.29 -0.17
CA PHE A 86 -4.34 -8.71 -1.04
C PHE A 86 -4.04 -9.53 -2.28
N ASP A 87 -3.68 -8.81 -3.34
CA ASP A 87 -3.12 -9.30 -4.58
C ASP A 87 -1.69 -8.80 -4.72
N VAL A 88 -0.85 -9.61 -5.37
CA VAL A 88 0.47 -9.19 -5.86
C VAL A 88 0.56 -9.60 -7.31
N LYS A 89 0.91 -8.66 -8.19
CA LYS A 89 1.03 -8.91 -9.63
C LYS A 89 2.42 -8.51 -10.11
N PRO A 90 3.20 -9.42 -10.73
CA PRO A 90 4.42 -9.03 -11.42
C PRO A 90 4.10 -8.07 -12.56
N GLN A 91 4.77 -6.92 -12.61
CA GLN A 91 4.53 -5.87 -13.61
C GLN A 91 5.80 -5.08 -13.86
N ASP A 92 6.18 -4.91 -15.13
CA ASP A 92 7.34 -4.11 -15.57
C ASP A 92 8.67 -4.46 -14.85
N GLY A 93 8.87 -5.74 -14.53
CA GLY A 93 10.02 -6.23 -13.77
C GLY A 93 9.95 -5.97 -12.26
N GLY A 94 8.96 -5.21 -11.80
CA GLY A 94 8.61 -4.98 -10.41
C GLY A 94 7.41 -5.81 -9.95
N LEU A 95 6.77 -5.35 -8.87
CA LEU A 95 5.52 -5.90 -8.36
C LEU A 95 4.47 -4.79 -8.21
N TYR A 96 3.22 -5.18 -8.25
CA TYR A 96 2.09 -4.35 -7.94
C TYR A 96 1.32 -4.98 -6.78
N LEU A 97 1.32 -4.32 -5.62
CA LEU A 97 0.55 -4.73 -4.45
C LEU A 97 -0.81 -4.03 -4.49
N ALA A 98 -1.89 -4.78 -4.31
CA ALA A 98 -3.22 -4.22 -4.09
C ALA A 98 -3.82 -4.83 -2.83
N ALA A 99 -4.21 -3.99 -1.87
CA ALA A 99 -5.03 -4.37 -0.73
C ALA A 99 -6.49 -4.01 -1.03
N SER A 100 -7.37 -5.00 -0.98
CA SER A 100 -8.80 -4.87 -1.26
C SER A 100 -9.61 -5.01 0.02
N GLN A 101 -10.52 -4.08 0.28
CA GLN A 101 -11.54 -4.24 1.33
C GLN A 101 -12.96 -4.07 0.75
N PRO A 102 -13.95 -4.82 1.24
CA PRO A 102 -15.35 -4.60 0.89
C PRO A 102 -15.84 -3.26 1.48
N ILE A 103 -16.35 -2.37 0.62
CA ILE A 103 -17.10 -1.19 1.07
C ILE A 103 -18.56 -1.61 1.36
N ASN A 104 -19.09 -2.57 0.61
CA ASN A 104 -20.42 -3.14 0.80
C ASN A 104 -20.47 -4.58 0.25
N SER A 105 -21.63 -5.22 0.28
CA SER A 105 -21.81 -6.62 -0.16
C SER A 105 -21.56 -6.87 -1.66
N ARG A 106 -21.36 -5.82 -2.47
CA ARG A 106 -21.22 -5.90 -3.93
C ARG A 106 -19.99 -5.18 -4.46
N THR A 107 -19.25 -4.44 -3.63
CA THR A 107 -18.18 -3.56 -4.08
C THR A 107 -16.99 -3.63 -3.14
N ASN A 108 -15.83 -3.88 -3.73
CA ASN A 108 -14.53 -3.77 -3.07
C ASN A 108 -13.84 -2.47 -3.50
N GLN A 109 -13.02 -1.94 -2.61
CA GLN A 109 -12.11 -0.84 -2.86
C GLN A 109 -10.69 -1.33 -2.76
N ASP A 110 -9.93 -1.08 -3.82
CA ASP A 110 -8.51 -1.39 -3.89
C ASP A 110 -7.69 -0.16 -3.48
N TYR A 111 -6.62 -0.43 -2.73
CA TYR A 111 -5.55 0.49 -2.38
C TYR A 111 -4.25 -0.12 -2.85
N CYS A 112 -3.53 0.58 -3.70
CA CYS A 112 -2.45 -0.02 -4.46
C CYS A 112 -1.11 0.65 -4.17
N HIS A 113 -0.03 -0.08 -4.45
CA HIS A 113 1.32 0.43 -4.45
C HIS A 113 2.16 -0.26 -5.52
N LYS A 114 2.94 0.54 -6.26
CA LYS A 114 3.88 0.05 -7.27
C LYS A 114 5.25 -0.16 -6.63
N ILE A 115 5.72 -1.40 -6.63
CA ILE A 115 7.08 -1.77 -6.24
C ILE A 115 7.93 -1.80 -7.50
N PRO A 116 8.81 -0.81 -7.72
CA PRO A 116 9.67 -0.77 -8.90
C PRO A 116 10.69 -1.92 -8.93
N ALA A 117 11.19 -2.23 -10.13
CA ALA A 117 12.12 -3.33 -10.35
C ALA A 117 13.44 -3.20 -9.57
N ASP A 118 13.89 -1.99 -9.29
CA ASP A 118 15.11 -1.71 -8.51
C ASP A 118 14.98 -2.04 -7.01
N GLN A 119 13.77 -2.28 -6.53
CA GLN A 119 13.49 -2.79 -5.18
C GLN A 119 13.43 -4.32 -5.12
N LEU A 120 13.70 -5.01 -6.24
CA LEU A 120 13.79 -6.46 -6.30
C LEU A 120 15.19 -6.88 -6.71
N VAL A 121 15.81 -7.70 -5.86
CA VAL A 121 17.11 -8.31 -6.16
C VAL A 121 16.93 -9.78 -6.48
N THR A 122 17.76 -10.28 -7.39
CA THR A 122 17.89 -11.71 -7.67
C THR A 122 19.22 -12.16 -7.10
N ASP A 123 19.16 -12.97 -6.05
CA ASP A 123 20.33 -13.57 -5.41
C ASP A 123 20.69 -14.87 -6.14
N ASN A 124 21.97 -15.08 -6.42
CA ASN A 124 22.48 -16.31 -7.00
C ASN A 124 22.98 -17.24 -5.89
N ASN A 125 22.28 -18.34 -5.66
CA ASN A 125 22.59 -19.35 -4.64
C ASN A 125 23.22 -20.61 -5.27
N GLY A 126 24.02 -20.43 -6.33
CA GLY A 126 24.69 -21.50 -7.06
C GLY A 126 23.76 -22.16 -8.06
N ALA A 127 23.07 -23.24 -7.64
CA ALA A 127 22.19 -24.02 -8.52
C ALA A 127 20.80 -23.41 -8.71
N VAL A 128 20.42 -22.46 -7.86
CA VAL A 128 19.13 -21.76 -7.90
C VAL A 128 19.34 -20.26 -7.78
N GLN A 129 18.46 -19.49 -8.42
CA GLN A 129 18.35 -18.05 -8.19
C GLN A 129 17.11 -17.81 -7.34
N THR A 130 17.11 -16.79 -6.49
CA THR A 130 15.94 -16.44 -5.68
C THR A 130 15.72 -14.94 -5.71
N GLN A 131 14.48 -14.51 -5.92
CA GLN A 131 14.12 -13.10 -5.86
C GLN A 131 13.71 -12.68 -4.45
N ARG A 132 14.12 -11.47 -4.05
CA ARG A 132 13.81 -10.87 -2.76
C ARG A 132 13.54 -9.38 -2.91
N TYR A 133 12.64 -8.86 -2.07
CA TYR A 133 12.39 -7.44 -1.89
C TYR A 133 13.45 -6.77 -1.00
N THR A 134 13.94 -5.60 -1.43
CA THR A 134 14.95 -4.77 -0.74
C THR A 134 14.52 -3.32 -0.56
N GLY A 135 13.30 -2.96 -0.95
CA GLY A 135 12.80 -1.59 -0.82
C GLY A 135 12.37 -1.22 0.62
N PRO A 136 11.74 -0.05 0.78
CA PRO A 136 11.18 0.39 2.06
C PRO A 136 10.16 -0.62 2.62
N ALA A 137 10.36 -1.05 3.87
CA ALA A 137 9.42 -1.96 4.52
C ALA A 137 8.07 -1.28 4.86
N ASP A 138 8.06 0.04 4.91
CA ASP A 138 6.89 0.83 5.28
C ASP A 138 6.53 1.80 4.16
N PHE A 139 5.28 1.75 3.71
CA PHE A 139 4.79 2.63 2.64
C PHE A 139 3.27 2.78 2.70
N GLN A 140 2.78 3.81 2.04
CA GLN A 140 1.34 4.04 1.90
C GLN A 140 0.81 3.27 0.69
N VAL A 141 -0.38 2.69 0.83
CA VAL A 141 -1.19 2.21 -0.31
C VAL A 141 -2.33 3.19 -0.55
N SER A 142 -2.64 3.43 -1.82
CA SER A 142 -3.56 4.50 -2.21
C SER A 142 -4.45 4.10 -3.38
N ILE A 143 -5.70 4.60 -3.37
CA ILE A 143 -6.64 4.42 -4.49
C ILE A 143 -6.19 5.14 -5.77
N PHE A 144 -5.19 6.02 -5.66
CA PHE A 144 -4.62 6.80 -6.76
C PHE A 144 -3.45 6.11 -7.45
N GLU A 145 -2.81 5.18 -6.75
CA GLU A 145 -1.75 4.34 -7.34
C GLU A 145 -2.32 3.10 -8.02
N CYS A 146 -3.64 2.91 -7.94
CA CYS A 146 -4.28 1.84 -8.64
C CYS A 146 -4.34 2.12 -10.14
N ASP A 147 -3.93 1.14 -10.95
CA ASP A 147 -4.08 1.20 -12.41
C ASP A 147 -5.58 1.11 -12.75
N ARG A 148 -6.26 2.26 -12.73
CA ARG A 148 -7.64 2.39 -13.22
C ARG A 148 -7.57 2.33 -14.74
N LYS A 149 -7.92 1.18 -15.30
CA LYS A 149 -8.19 1.06 -16.73
C LYS A 149 -9.41 1.88 -17.12
#